data_AF-A0A2K5LB49-F1
#
_entry.id   AF-A0A2K5LB49-F1
#
_cell.length_a   1.000
_cell.length_b   1.000
_cell.length_c   1.000
_cell.angle_alpha   90.00
_cell.angle_beta   90.00
_cell.angle_gamma   90.00
#
_symmetry.space_group_name_H-M   'P 1'
#
loop_
_entity.id
_entity.type
_entity.pdbx_description
1 polymer ?
#
loop_
_entity_poly.entity_id
_entity_poly.type
_entity_poly.pdbx_seq_one_letter_code
_entity_poly.pdbx_strand_id
1 'polypeptide(L)'
;MGSSGDDGYRLLNEYTNGFMVSQVLFAACELGVFDLLAEAPGPLDVAAVAAGVEASPHGTELLLDTCVSLKLLKVETRAGKAFYQNTELSSAYLTRVSPTSQCNLLKYMGRTSYGCWGHLADAVRSEGERLQFMQALQEVWSVNGRSVLTAFDLSGFPLMCDLGGGPGALAKECLSLYPGCKVTVFDIPEVVRTAKQHFSFPEEEQIHFQEGGGILVIESLLDEDRRGPLLTQLYSLNMLVQTEGQERTPTHYHMLLSSAGFRDFQFKKTGAIYDAILVRK
;
A
#
# COMPACT_ATOMS: atom_id res chain seq x y z
N MET A 1 -24.11 -32.47 -3.01
CA MET A 1 -22.74 -32.77 -3.45
C MET A 1 -22.48 -31.95 -4.71
N GLY A 2 -21.91 -30.74 -4.57
CA GLY A 2 -21.36 -30.05 -5.73
C GLY A 2 -20.10 -30.79 -6.17
N SER A 3 -19.93 -31.01 -7.47
CA SER A 3 -18.75 -31.71 -7.98
C SER A 3 -17.54 -30.79 -7.95
N SER A 4 -16.38 -31.27 -7.49
CA SER A 4 -15.14 -30.49 -7.35
C SER A 4 -14.63 -29.81 -8.63
N GLY A 5 -15.10 -30.21 -9.81
CA GLY A 5 -14.83 -29.51 -11.08
C GLY A 5 -15.57 -28.17 -11.22
N ASP A 6 -16.73 -28.01 -10.58
CA ASP A 6 -17.54 -26.78 -10.59
C ASP A 6 -16.86 -25.69 -9.74
N ASP A 7 -16.38 -26.05 -8.55
CA ASP A 7 -15.57 -25.17 -7.70
C ASP A 7 -14.28 -24.71 -8.39
N GLY A 8 -13.60 -25.61 -9.11
CA GLY A 8 -12.40 -25.28 -9.88
C GLY A 8 -12.67 -24.31 -11.04
N TYR A 9 -13.78 -24.50 -11.77
CA TYR A 9 -14.18 -23.59 -12.84
C TYR A 9 -14.64 -22.22 -12.29
N ARG A 10 -15.35 -22.21 -11.17
CA ARG A 10 -15.76 -20.98 -10.46
C ARG A 10 -14.53 -20.17 -10.03
N LEU A 11 -13.52 -20.82 -9.44
CA LEU A 11 -12.27 -20.19 -9.02
C LEU A 11 -11.45 -19.66 -10.21
N LEU A 12 -11.38 -20.40 -11.32
CA LEU A 12 -10.74 -19.92 -12.55
C LEU A 12 -11.41 -18.66 -13.08
N ASN A 13 -12.74 -18.56 -13.03
CA ASN A 13 -13.48 -17.37 -13.42
C ASN A 13 -13.24 -16.19 -12.45
N GLU A 14 -13.13 -16.44 -11.14
CA GLU A 14 -12.75 -15.40 -10.17
C GLU A 14 -11.38 -14.78 -10.51
N TYR A 15 -10.38 -15.60 -10.83
CA TYR A 15 -9.06 -15.10 -11.23
C TYR A 15 -9.07 -14.42 -12.60
N THR A 16 -9.75 -15.01 -13.59
CA THR A 16 -9.83 -14.45 -14.96
C THR A 16 -10.55 -13.09 -14.96
N ASN A 17 -11.55 -12.90 -14.10
CA ASN A 17 -12.31 -11.65 -14.00
C ASN A 17 -11.75 -10.66 -12.97
N GLY A 18 -10.73 -11.04 -12.18
CA GLY A 18 -10.16 -10.21 -11.11
C GLY A 18 -9.66 -8.85 -11.58
N PHE A 19 -9.12 -8.77 -12.80
CA PHE A 19 -8.68 -7.50 -13.40
C PHE A 19 -9.83 -6.49 -13.56
N MET A 20 -11.04 -6.96 -13.88
CA MET A 20 -12.23 -6.11 -14.02
C MET A 20 -12.69 -5.58 -12.66
N VAL A 21 -12.61 -6.41 -11.62
CA VAL A 21 -12.90 -6.00 -10.24
C VAL A 21 -11.92 -4.92 -9.77
N SER A 22 -10.62 -5.06 -10.07
CA SER A 22 -9.63 -4.02 -9.81
C SER A 22 -9.94 -2.72 -10.56
N GLN A 23 -10.26 -2.80 -11.86
CA GLN A 23 -10.59 -1.62 -12.66
C GLN A 23 -11.86 -0.90 -12.20
N VAL A 24 -12.90 -1.62 -11.72
CA VAL A 24 -14.08 -1.01 -11.10
C VAL A 24 -13.71 -0.19 -9.86
N LEU A 25 -12.86 -0.74 -8.98
CA LEU A 25 -12.38 -0.02 -7.81
C LEU A 25 -11.54 1.20 -8.19
N PHE A 26 -10.61 1.06 -9.14
CA PHE A 26 -9.75 2.15 -9.60
C PHE A 26 -10.57 3.27 -10.26
N ALA A 27 -11.51 2.94 -11.15
CA ALA A 27 -12.37 3.90 -11.82
C ALA A 27 -13.29 4.65 -10.83
N ALA A 28 -13.87 3.96 -9.85
CA ALA A 28 -14.69 4.59 -8.82
C ALA A 28 -13.89 5.55 -7.92
N CYS A 29 -12.63 5.22 -7.60
CA CYS A 29 -11.70 6.13 -6.94
C CYS A 29 -11.34 7.31 -7.84
N GLU A 30 -10.98 7.07 -9.11
CA GLU A 30 -10.55 8.09 -10.06
C GLU A 30 -11.64 9.14 -10.32
N LEU A 31 -12.87 8.69 -10.58
CA LEU A 31 -14.08 9.53 -10.73
C LEU A 31 -14.51 10.23 -9.43
N GLY A 32 -13.94 9.88 -8.26
CA GLY A 32 -14.28 10.52 -6.98
C GLY A 32 -15.65 10.14 -6.41
N VAL A 33 -16.21 9.00 -6.83
CA VAL A 33 -17.56 8.54 -6.42
C VAL A 33 -17.71 8.49 -4.89
N PHE A 34 -16.70 7.97 -4.19
CA PHE A 34 -16.74 7.83 -2.73
C PHE A 34 -16.68 9.17 -2.01
N ASP A 35 -15.98 10.17 -2.55
CA ASP A 35 -15.92 11.53 -1.99
C ASP A 35 -17.26 12.25 -2.17
N LEU A 36 -17.82 12.20 -3.39
CA LEU A 36 -19.13 12.80 -3.69
C LEU A 36 -20.23 12.25 -2.77
N LEU A 37 -20.21 10.93 -2.50
CA LEU A 37 -21.13 10.27 -1.56
C LEU A 37 -20.84 10.57 -0.08
N ALA A 38 -19.67 11.07 0.28
CA ALA A 38 -19.31 11.48 1.64
C ALA A 38 -19.60 12.98 1.90
N GLU A 39 -19.49 13.82 0.87
CA GLU A 39 -19.80 15.25 0.92
C GLU A 39 -21.31 15.53 0.80
N ALA A 40 -22.08 14.60 0.23
CA ALA A 40 -23.53 14.71 0.11
C ALA A 40 -24.25 14.66 1.48
N PRO A 41 -25.35 15.43 1.67
CA PRO A 41 -26.13 15.43 2.92
C PRO A 41 -26.97 14.15 3.13
N GLY A 42 -26.87 13.18 2.23
CA GLY A 42 -27.63 11.93 2.23
C GLY A 42 -27.31 11.09 1.00
N PRO A 43 -27.92 9.90 0.85
CA PRO A 43 -27.63 9.00 -0.26
C PRO A 43 -28.13 9.59 -1.60
N LEU A 44 -27.36 9.37 -2.67
CA LEU A 44 -27.60 9.95 -4.01
C LEU A 44 -28.19 8.93 -4.98
N ASP A 45 -29.03 9.37 -5.92
CA ASP A 45 -29.47 8.53 -7.05
C ASP A 45 -28.45 8.55 -8.21
N VAL A 46 -28.61 7.64 -9.17
CA VAL A 46 -27.70 7.50 -10.32
C VAL A 46 -27.50 8.84 -11.06
N ALA A 47 -28.57 9.63 -11.22
CA ALA A 47 -28.51 10.89 -11.95
C ALA A 47 -27.70 11.95 -11.20
N ALA A 48 -27.86 12.03 -9.88
CA ALA A 48 -27.06 12.93 -9.04
C ALA A 48 -25.57 12.52 -9.03
N VAL A 49 -25.24 11.22 -8.94
CA VAL A 49 -23.85 10.76 -9.01
C VAL A 49 -23.25 11.04 -10.39
N ALA A 50 -23.95 10.67 -11.47
CA ALA A 50 -23.47 10.84 -12.84
C ALA A 50 -23.18 12.31 -13.18
N ALA A 51 -24.02 13.23 -12.72
CA ALA A 51 -23.79 14.67 -12.86
C ALA A 51 -22.58 15.15 -12.03
N GLY A 52 -22.43 14.66 -10.79
CA GLY A 52 -21.35 15.08 -9.89
C GLY A 52 -19.96 14.52 -10.25
N VAL A 53 -19.87 13.42 -11.00
CA VAL A 53 -18.60 12.84 -11.50
C VAL A 53 -18.41 13.03 -13.02
N GLU A 54 -19.23 13.86 -13.66
CA GLU A 54 -19.18 14.19 -15.10
C GLU A 54 -19.20 12.96 -16.04
N ALA A 55 -20.00 11.94 -15.70
CA ALA A 55 -20.05 10.66 -16.42
C ALA A 55 -21.44 10.35 -17.03
N SER A 56 -21.48 9.40 -17.97
CA SER A 56 -22.73 8.95 -18.57
C SER A 56 -23.63 8.21 -17.55
N PRO A 57 -24.95 8.48 -17.49
CA PRO A 57 -25.84 7.83 -16.53
C PRO A 57 -25.79 6.29 -16.55
N HIS A 58 -25.74 5.68 -17.74
CA HIS A 58 -25.67 4.22 -17.87
C HIS A 58 -24.35 3.63 -17.37
N GLY A 59 -23.21 4.25 -17.70
CA GLY A 59 -21.91 3.83 -17.18
C GLY A 59 -21.82 3.99 -15.65
N THR A 60 -22.39 5.07 -15.11
CA THR A 60 -22.48 5.30 -13.66
C THR A 60 -23.35 4.26 -12.97
N GLU A 61 -24.51 3.91 -13.53
CA GLU A 61 -25.40 2.85 -13.01
C GLU A 61 -24.65 1.51 -12.89
N LEU A 62 -24.03 1.06 -13.98
CA LEU A 62 -23.23 -0.18 -13.99
C LEU A 62 -22.09 -0.16 -12.97
N LEU A 63 -21.39 0.96 -12.84
CA LEU A 63 -20.30 1.12 -11.88
C LEU A 63 -20.80 1.06 -10.44
N LEU A 64 -21.90 1.76 -10.12
CA LEU A 64 -22.49 1.80 -8.78
C LEU A 64 -23.06 0.43 -8.36
N ASP A 65 -23.81 -0.24 -9.23
CA ASP A 65 -24.37 -1.57 -8.95
C ASP A 65 -23.27 -2.64 -8.80
N THR A 66 -22.18 -2.52 -9.56
CA THR A 66 -21.01 -3.38 -9.36
C THR A 66 -20.32 -3.08 -8.03
N CYS A 67 -20.16 -1.80 -7.65
CA CYS A 67 -19.64 -1.41 -6.34
C CYS A 67 -20.53 -1.87 -5.16
N VAL A 68 -21.85 -1.93 -5.33
CA VAL A 68 -22.78 -2.56 -4.35
C VAL A 68 -22.52 -4.06 -4.27
N SER A 69 -22.41 -4.74 -5.41
CA SER A 69 -22.14 -6.18 -5.48
C SER A 69 -20.79 -6.57 -4.85
N LEU A 70 -19.79 -5.70 -5.02
CA LEU A 70 -18.47 -5.79 -4.38
C LEU A 70 -18.44 -5.36 -2.90
N LYS A 71 -19.59 -4.96 -2.33
CA LYS A 71 -19.74 -4.49 -0.94
C LYS A 71 -18.89 -3.25 -0.63
N LEU A 72 -18.63 -2.42 -1.65
CA LEU A 72 -18.00 -1.10 -1.50
C LEU A 72 -19.05 -0.02 -1.21
N LEU A 73 -20.25 -0.14 -1.78
CA LEU A 73 -21.39 0.73 -1.53
C LEU A 73 -22.58 -0.03 -0.92
N LYS A 74 -23.47 0.70 -0.24
CA LYS A 74 -24.80 0.23 0.15
C LYS A 74 -25.83 0.93 -0.75
N VAL A 75 -26.96 0.26 -1.03
CA VAL A 75 -28.07 0.82 -1.80
C VAL A 75 -29.39 0.66 -1.05
N GLU A 76 -30.23 1.69 -1.11
CA GLU A 76 -31.62 1.67 -0.63
C GLU A 76 -32.56 1.99 -1.80
N THR A 77 -33.73 1.35 -1.84
CA THR A 77 -34.77 1.71 -2.81
C THR A 77 -35.82 2.60 -2.15
N ARG A 78 -36.04 3.79 -2.70
CA ARG A 78 -37.06 4.74 -2.22
C ARG A 78 -37.95 5.14 -3.40
N ALA A 79 -39.26 4.90 -3.29
CA ALA A 79 -40.25 5.17 -4.34
C ALA A 79 -39.85 4.64 -5.75
N GLY A 80 -39.23 3.45 -5.82
CA GLY A 80 -38.81 2.83 -7.08
C GLY A 80 -37.48 3.33 -7.67
N LYS A 81 -36.77 4.23 -6.97
CA LYS A 81 -35.41 4.67 -7.33
C LYS A 81 -34.36 4.09 -6.37
N ALA A 82 -33.20 3.73 -6.91
CA ALA A 82 -32.02 3.35 -6.14
C ALA A 82 -31.27 4.59 -5.63
N PHE A 83 -30.87 4.57 -4.36
CA PHE A 83 -30.07 5.59 -3.69
C PHE A 83 -28.85 4.94 -3.03
N TYR A 84 -27.66 5.41 -3.36
CA TYR A 84 -26.39 4.82 -2.99
C TYR A 84 -25.71 5.61 -1.86
N GLN A 85 -24.96 4.92 -1.02
CA GLN A 85 -24.12 5.51 0.03
C GLN A 85 -22.86 4.69 0.28
N ASN A 86 -21.87 5.31 0.92
CA ASN A 86 -20.66 4.63 1.37
C ASN A 86 -20.95 3.49 2.37
N THR A 87 -20.10 2.46 2.33
CA THR A 87 -19.96 1.47 3.40
C THR A 87 -19.01 1.97 4.48
N GLU A 88 -18.87 1.25 5.60
CA GLU A 88 -17.79 1.50 6.55
C GLU A 88 -16.41 1.35 5.89
N LEU A 89 -16.24 0.34 5.01
CA LEU A 89 -15.02 0.12 4.24
C LEU A 89 -14.71 1.31 3.33
N SER A 90 -15.66 1.75 2.49
CA SER A 90 -15.40 2.86 1.56
C SER A 90 -15.24 4.19 2.30
N SER A 91 -15.97 4.41 3.39
CA SER A 91 -15.78 5.58 4.25
C SER A 91 -14.37 5.63 4.83
N ALA A 92 -13.89 4.51 5.39
CA ALA A 92 -12.59 4.43 6.06
C ALA A 92 -11.40 4.45 5.09
N TYR A 93 -11.49 3.84 3.91
CA TYR A 93 -10.34 3.61 3.04
C TYR A 93 -10.41 4.30 1.67
N LEU A 94 -11.58 4.72 1.19
CA LEU A 94 -11.75 5.20 -0.19
C LEU A 94 -12.14 6.68 -0.32
N THR A 95 -12.43 7.36 0.80
CA THR A 95 -12.62 8.83 0.84
C THR A 95 -11.29 9.54 1.09
N ARG A 96 -11.05 10.70 0.46
CA ARG A 96 -9.82 11.51 0.61
C ARG A 96 -9.68 12.17 1.98
N VAL A 97 -10.80 12.42 2.67
CA VAL A 97 -10.81 13.06 4.01
C VAL A 97 -10.47 12.08 5.15
N SER A 98 -10.51 10.77 4.89
CA SER A 98 -10.17 9.77 5.90
C SER A 98 -8.67 9.73 6.21
N PRO A 99 -8.24 9.69 7.48
CA PRO A 99 -6.82 9.55 7.84
C PRO A 99 -6.22 8.19 7.42
N THR A 100 -7.06 7.19 7.12
CA THR A 100 -6.67 5.86 6.63
C THR A 100 -6.95 5.67 5.14
N SER A 101 -7.12 6.75 4.37
CA SER A 101 -7.36 6.68 2.94
C SER A 101 -6.25 5.91 2.20
N GLN A 102 -6.65 5.15 1.18
CA GLN A 102 -5.80 4.45 0.22
C GLN A 102 -6.12 4.92 -1.22
N CYS A 103 -6.84 6.04 -1.36
CA CYS A 103 -7.42 6.48 -2.62
C CYS A 103 -6.33 6.87 -3.66
N ASN A 104 -5.19 7.40 -3.22
CA ASN A 104 -4.10 7.72 -4.16
C ASN A 104 -3.32 6.46 -4.56
N LEU A 105 -3.09 5.53 -3.62
CA LEU A 105 -2.52 4.21 -3.93
C LEU A 105 -3.34 3.48 -4.99
N LEU A 106 -4.67 3.46 -4.87
CA LEU A 106 -5.56 2.82 -5.84
C LEU A 106 -5.55 3.52 -7.21
N LYS A 107 -5.56 4.86 -7.25
CA LYS A 107 -5.39 5.63 -8.50
C LYS A 107 -4.03 5.37 -9.16
N TYR A 108 -2.96 5.27 -8.37
CA TYR A 108 -1.64 4.91 -8.87
C TYR A 108 -1.67 3.50 -9.47
N MET A 109 -2.14 2.50 -8.72
CA MET A 109 -2.22 1.11 -9.19
C MET A 109 -3.01 0.99 -10.51
N GLY A 110 -4.12 1.71 -10.67
CA GLY A 110 -4.90 1.70 -11.91
C GLY A 110 -4.22 2.37 -13.11
N ARG A 111 -3.47 3.46 -12.89
CA ARG A 111 -2.85 4.25 -13.97
C ARG A 111 -1.48 3.72 -14.42
N THR A 112 -0.72 3.09 -13.53
CA THR A 112 0.67 2.67 -13.81
C THR A 112 0.81 1.15 -13.70
N SER A 113 0.73 0.59 -12.49
CA SER A 113 0.96 -0.83 -12.22
C SER A 113 0.08 -1.71 -13.10
N TYR A 114 -1.21 -1.42 -13.22
CA TYR A 114 -2.13 -2.19 -14.06
C TYR A 114 -1.71 -2.23 -15.54
N GLY A 115 -1.18 -1.12 -16.08
CA GLY A 115 -0.61 -1.06 -17.42
C GLY A 115 0.63 -1.95 -17.55
N CYS A 116 1.59 -1.82 -16.63
CA CYS A 116 2.81 -2.64 -16.61
C CYS A 116 2.49 -4.15 -16.46
N TRP A 117 1.47 -4.52 -15.68
CA TRP A 117 1.03 -5.91 -15.54
C TRP A 117 0.44 -6.49 -16.83
N GLY A 118 -0.02 -5.66 -17.78
CA GLY A 118 -0.34 -6.10 -19.15
C GLY A 118 0.86 -6.68 -19.91
N HIS A 119 2.08 -6.31 -19.51
CA HIS A 119 3.35 -6.80 -20.06
C HIS A 119 4.01 -7.88 -19.18
N LEU A 120 3.34 -8.41 -18.15
CA LEU A 120 3.93 -9.41 -17.23
C LEU A 120 4.58 -10.60 -17.95
N ALA A 121 4.00 -11.08 -19.05
CA ALA A 121 4.56 -12.19 -19.82
C ALA A 121 5.92 -11.86 -20.48
N ASP A 122 6.16 -10.59 -20.80
CA ASP A 122 7.42 -10.10 -21.36
C ASP A 122 8.39 -9.61 -20.27
N ALA A 123 7.88 -9.10 -19.15
CA ALA A 123 8.68 -8.83 -17.95
C ALA A 123 9.28 -10.12 -17.34
N VAL A 124 8.54 -11.24 -17.37
CA VAL A 124 9.06 -12.57 -17.01
C VAL A 124 10.13 -13.06 -18.00
N ARG A 125 10.23 -12.47 -19.19
CA ARG A 125 11.24 -12.78 -20.22
C ARG A 125 12.39 -11.77 -20.28
N SER A 126 12.23 -10.56 -19.72
CA SER A 126 13.15 -9.43 -19.90
C SER A 126 12.95 -8.34 -18.84
N GLU A 127 14.04 -7.71 -18.42
CA GLU A 127 14.08 -6.79 -17.27
C GLU A 127 13.79 -5.34 -17.69
N GLY A 128 12.72 -4.71 -17.18
CA GLY A 128 12.64 -3.24 -17.12
C GLY A 128 11.26 -2.56 -17.15
N GLU A 129 10.92 -1.84 -16.06
CA GLU A 129 10.42 -0.45 -16.05
C GLU A 129 10.24 0.05 -14.58
N ARG A 130 11.01 1.03 -14.08
CA ARG A 130 11.31 1.09 -12.62
C ARG A 130 10.96 2.33 -11.78
N LEU A 131 10.68 3.51 -12.36
CA LEU A 131 10.85 4.75 -11.56
C LEU A 131 9.61 5.32 -10.84
N GLN A 132 8.38 4.86 -11.12
CA GLN A 132 7.16 5.50 -10.58
C GLN A 132 6.62 4.86 -9.29
N PHE A 133 7.02 3.62 -8.97
CA PHE A 133 6.51 2.86 -7.81
C PHE A 133 6.81 3.53 -6.47
N MET A 134 8.03 4.07 -6.31
CA MET A 134 8.58 4.51 -5.03
C MET A 134 7.81 5.66 -4.35
N GLN A 135 7.00 6.42 -5.08
CA GLN A 135 6.23 7.55 -4.53
C GLN A 135 4.87 7.13 -3.93
N ALA A 136 4.32 5.97 -4.31
CA ALA A 136 2.99 5.52 -3.89
C ALA A 136 2.96 4.85 -2.50
N LEU A 137 4.12 4.36 -1.99
CA LEU A 137 4.17 3.56 -0.76
C LEU A 137 3.91 4.34 0.53
N GLN A 138 3.84 5.69 0.50
CA GLN A 138 3.67 6.49 1.72
C GLN A 138 2.37 6.17 2.48
N GLU A 139 1.28 5.83 1.79
CA GLU A 139 -0.05 5.58 2.39
C GLU A 139 -0.11 4.26 3.18
N VAL A 140 0.87 3.37 2.99
CA VAL A 140 0.91 2.06 3.66
C VAL A 140 1.36 2.15 5.12
N TRP A 141 2.13 3.19 5.45
CA TRP A 141 2.71 3.39 6.77
C TRP A 141 1.70 3.90 7.81
N SER A 142 0.61 4.56 7.39
CA SER A 142 -0.49 4.95 8.30
C SER A 142 -1.21 3.73 8.91
N VAL A 143 -1.17 2.59 8.23
CA VAL A 143 -1.79 1.33 8.66
C VAL A 143 -0.75 0.37 9.25
N ASN A 144 0.42 0.22 8.61
CA ASN A 144 1.41 -0.81 8.97
C ASN A 144 2.55 -0.27 9.86
N GLY A 145 2.83 1.04 9.84
CA GLY A 145 4.04 1.64 10.44
C GLY A 145 4.22 1.30 11.92
N ARG A 146 3.16 1.40 12.72
CA ARG A 146 3.18 1.02 14.14
C ARG A 146 3.59 -0.44 14.36
N SER A 147 3.08 -1.36 13.54
CA SER A 147 3.33 -2.81 13.73
C SER A 147 4.81 -3.17 13.52
N VAL A 148 5.46 -2.55 12.54
CA VAL A 148 6.88 -2.78 12.22
C VAL A 148 7.82 -2.01 13.15
N LEU A 149 7.49 -0.77 13.50
CA LEU A 149 8.32 0.06 14.40
C LEU A 149 8.29 -0.44 15.85
N THR A 150 7.16 -0.97 16.33
CA THR A 150 7.06 -1.58 17.67
C THR A 150 7.42 -3.07 17.72
N ALA A 151 7.80 -3.67 16.58
CA ALA A 151 8.22 -5.07 16.55
C ALA A 151 9.43 -5.32 17.48
N PHE A 152 10.34 -4.36 17.56
CA PHE A 152 11.45 -4.35 18.52
C PHE A 152 11.38 -3.11 19.39
N ASP A 153 12.03 -3.13 20.57
CA ASP A 153 12.21 -1.90 21.33
C ASP A 153 13.33 -1.06 20.68
N LEU A 154 12.93 0.04 20.06
CA LEU A 154 13.84 0.98 19.40
C LEU A 154 14.29 2.12 20.31
N SER A 155 13.84 2.18 21.58
CA SER A 155 14.18 3.27 22.51
C SER A 155 15.68 3.41 22.81
N GLY A 156 16.46 2.34 22.60
CA GLY A 156 17.92 2.34 22.67
C GLY A 156 18.65 3.02 21.50
N PHE A 157 17.93 3.54 20.49
CA PHE A 157 18.49 4.21 19.31
C PHE A 157 18.03 5.68 19.26
N PRO A 158 18.63 6.56 20.09
CA PRO A 158 18.21 7.96 20.19
C PRO A 158 18.44 8.77 18.90
N LEU A 159 19.27 8.25 17.98
CA LEU A 159 19.46 8.78 16.65
C LEU A 159 19.20 7.68 15.62
N MET A 160 18.32 7.95 14.66
CA MET A 160 17.95 7.01 13.59
C MET A 160 18.08 7.68 12.22
N CYS A 161 18.32 6.88 11.18
CA CYS A 161 18.32 7.33 9.79
C CYS A 161 17.41 6.44 8.94
N ASP A 162 16.47 7.07 8.24
CA ASP A 162 15.50 6.42 7.35
C ASP A 162 16.04 6.51 5.90
N LEU A 163 16.72 5.46 5.47
CA LEU A 163 17.41 5.37 4.17
C LEU A 163 16.41 4.99 3.06
N GLY A 164 16.11 5.93 2.16
CA GLY A 164 15.01 5.79 1.20
C GLY A 164 13.64 6.10 1.80
N GLY A 165 13.59 6.85 2.91
CA GLY A 165 12.36 7.15 3.66
C GLY A 165 11.36 8.06 2.93
N GLY A 166 11.66 8.50 1.71
CA GLY A 166 10.72 9.21 0.85
C GLY A 166 10.22 10.54 1.46
N PRO A 167 8.90 10.77 1.51
CA PRO A 167 8.31 11.91 2.20
C PRO A 167 8.45 11.92 3.73
N GLY A 168 9.01 10.87 4.35
CA GLY A 168 9.22 10.79 5.80
C GLY A 168 8.01 10.34 6.62
N ALA A 169 7.03 9.67 6.00
CA ALA A 169 5.82 9.20 6.69
C ALA A 169 6.13 8.19 7.81
N LEU A 170 7.05 7.25 7.57
CA LEU A 170 7.47 6.27 8.57
C LEU A 170 8.30 6.91 9.69
N ALA A 171 9.21 7.82 9.35
CA ALA A 171 9.94 8.65 10.32
C ALA A 171 9.01 9.45 11.24
N LYS A 172 7.91 10.01 10.72
CA LYS A 172 6.90 10.73 11.52
C LYS A 172 6.16 9.81 12.50
N GLU A 173 5.80 8.60 12.08
CA GLU A 173 5.23 7.59 13.00
C GLU A 173 6.26 7.17 14.05
N CYS A 174 7.53 7.01 13.68
CA CYS A 174 8.60 6.69 14.62
C CYS A 174 8.77 7.77 15.70
N LEU A 175 8.71 9.05 15.35
CA LEU A 175 8.75 10.16 16.31
C LEU A 175 7.52 10.19 17.23
N SER A 176 6.36 9.71 16.77
CA SER A 176 5.14 9.59 17.60
C SER A 176 5.26 8.47 18.65
N LEU A 177 5.92 7.37 18.27
CA LEU A 177 6.15 6.19 19.12
C LEU A 177 7.34 6.34 20.08
N TYR A 178 8.38 7.06 19.65
CA TYR A 178 9.63 7.25 20.39
C TYR A 178 10.00 8.74 20.49
N PRO A 179 9.28 9.56 21.30
CA PRO A 179 9.46 11.02 21.33
C PRO A 179 10.83 11.53 21.78
N GLY A 180 11.67 10.66 22.37
CA GLY A 180 13.05 10.97 22.74
C GLY A 180 14.09 10.75 21.64
N CYS A 181 13.68 10.25 20.47
CA CYS A 181 14.57 9.96 19.35
C CYS A 181 14.58 11.09 18.32
N LYS A 182 15.69 11.25 17.61
CA LYS A 182 15.83 12.09 16.40
C LYS A 182 15.92 11.19 15.17
N VAL A 183 15.21 11.54 14.09
CA VAL A 183 15.21 10.79 12.84
C VAL A 183 15.64 11.70 11.68
N THR A 184 16.63 11.26 10.90
CA THR A 184 17.03 11.89 9.64
C THR A 184 16.52 11.05 8.46
N VAL A 185 15.69 11.63 7.59
CA VAL A 185 15.28 11.00 6.33
C VAL A 185 16.34 11.29 5.27
N PHE A 186 16.85 10.26 4.61
CA PHE A 186 17.86 10.37 3.56
C PHE A 186 17.33 9.78 2.25
N ASP A 187 17.25 10.61 1.20
CA ASP A 187 16.70 10.22 -0.10
C ASP A 187 17.36 11.04 -1.23
N ILE A 188 17.00 10.76 -2.49
CA ILE A 188 17.55 11.48 -3.64
C ILE A 188 17.11 12.96 -3.66
N PRO A 189 17.92 13.89 -4.23
CA PRO A 189 17.68 15.33 -4.08
C PRO A 189 16.34 15.86 -4.61
N GLU A 190 15.67 15.15 -5.52
CA GLU A 190 14.34 15.50 -6.00
C GLU A 190 13.24 15.17 -4.98
N VAL A 191 13.30 13.97 -4.39
CA VAL A 191 12.35 13.52 -3.36
C VAL A 191 12.44 14.42 -2.12
N VAL A 192 13.67 14.72 -1.65
CA VAL A 192 13.88 15.60 -0.48
C VAL A 192 13.35 17.02 -0.73
N ARG A 193 13.55 17.58 -1.94
CA ARG A 193 13.02 18.90 -2.29
C ARG A 193 11.48 18.92 -2.29
N THR A 194 10.86 17.91 -2.90
CA THR A 194 9.39 17.79 -2.95
C THR A 194 8.80 17.60 -1.55
N ALA A 195 9.44 16.81 -0.68
CA ALA A 195 9.03 16.63 0.71
C ALA A 195 9.08 17.94 1.51
N LYS A 196 10.20 18.69 1.46
CA LYS A 196 10.35 19.99 2.14
C LYS A 196 9.37 21.08 1.66
N GLN A 197 8.78 20.95 0.48
CA GLN A 197 7.74 21.88 -0.01
C GLN A 197 6.35 21.61 0.58
N HIS A 198 6.06 20.38 0.99
CA HIS A 198 4.73 19.95 1.45
C HIS A 198 4.68 19.68 2.96
N PHE A 199 5.83 19.49 3.61
CA PHE A 199 5.94 19.15 5.02
C PHE A 199 6.98 20.03 5.72
N SER A 200 6.64 20.54 6.90
CA SER A 200 7.54 21.34 7.74
C SER A 200 8.23 20.46 8.78
N PHE A 201 9.56 20.57 8.87
CA PHE A 201 10.40 19.85 9.82
C PHE A 201 11.35 20.84 10.51
N PRO A 202 11.58 20.74 11.83
CA PRO A 202 12.58 21.55 12.52
C PRO A 202 14.00 21.09 12.14
N GLU A 203 14.90 22.05 11.90
CA GLU A 203 16.33 21.78 11.68
C GLU A 203 17.12 22.03 12.97
N GLU A 204 17.91 21.04 13.41
CA GLU A 204 18.93 21.18 14.47
C GLU A 204 20.21 20.43 14.04
N GLU A 205 21.36 21.09 14.15
CA GLU A 205 22.67 20.45 14.01
C GLU A 205 23.20 19.98 15.37
N GLN A 206 23.47 18.68 15.51
CA GLN A 206 24.23 18.12 16.64
C GLN A 206 25.11 16.96 16.18
N ILE A 207 26.39 16.99 16.54
CA ILE A 207 27.32 15.87 16.32
C ILE A 207 27.18 14.90 17.49
N HIS A 208 26.90 13.63 17.19
CA HIS A 208 26.76 12.56 18.17
C HIS A 208 27.75 11.44 17.89
N PHE A 209 28.34 10.89 18.94
CA PHE A 209 29.15 9.66 18.90
C PHE A 209 28.40 8.58 19.66
N GLN A 210 28.21 7.42 19.02
CA GLN A 210 27.55 6.25 19.61
C GLN A 210 28.37 4.99 19.35
N GLU A 211 28.61 4.21 20.39
CA GLU A 211 29.16 2.86 20.27
C GLU A 211 28.03 1.85 20.08
N GLY A 212 28.27 0.87 19.22
CA GLY A 212 27.26 -0.07 18.75
C GLY A 212 26.25 0.55 17.78
N GLY A 213 25.55 -0.30 17.03
CA GLY A 213 24.50 0.14 16.11
C GLY A 213 23.57 -0.98 15.69
N GLY A 214 22.63 -0.67 14.81
CA GLY A 214 21.78 -1.68 14.20
C GLY A 214 21.14 -1.21 12.91
N ILE A 215 20.69 -2.17 12.11
CA ILE A 215 19.82 -1.94 10.96
C ILE A 215 18.48 -2.59 11.25
N LEU A 216 17.41 -1.79 11.14
CA LEU A 216 16.04 -2.27 11.05
C LEU A 216 15.69 -2.36 9.56
N VAL A 217 15.40 -3.56 9.06
CA VAL A 217 14.90 -3.80 7.69
C VAL A 217 13.40 -4.09 7.80
N ILE A 218 12.58 -3.44 6.99
CA ILE A 218 11.12 -3.54 6.99
C ILE A 218 10.66 -3.95 5.59
N GLU A 219 10.24 -5.20 5.45
CA GLU A 219 10.03 -5.88 4.15
C GLU A 219 8.92 -6.93 4.29
N SER A 220 8.30 -7.37 3.18
CA SER A 220 7.33 -8.46 3.22
C SER A 220 8.06 -9.82 3.10
N LEU A 221 8.17 -10.58 4.21
CA LEU A 221 9.02 -11.78 4.19
C LEU A 221 8.31 -12.96 3.53
N LEU A 222 8.96 -13.58 2.55
CA LEU A 222 8.52 -14.87 2.01
C LEU A 222 8.70 -15.98 3.03
N ASP A 223 7.80 -16.96 3.01
CA ASP A 223 8.00 -18.26 3.65
C ASP A 223 9.29 -18.92 3.11
N GLU A 224 9.98 -19.74 3.90
CA GLU A 224 11.30 -20.28 3.52
C GLU A 224 11.27 -21.19 2.27
N ASP A 225 10.12 -21.77 1.94
CA ASP A 225 9.91 -22.52 0.70
C ASP A 225 9.55 -21.64 -0.51
N ARG A 226 9.35 -20.32 -0.29
CA ARG A 226 8.94 -19.27 -1.23
C ARG A 226 7.55 -19.46 -1.84
N ARG A 227 6.68 -20.28 -1.20
CA ARG A 227 5.32 -20.59 -1.68
C ARG A 227 4.21 -19.79 -1.00
N GLY A 228 4.56 -18.83 -0.15
CA GLY A 228 3.62 -17.90 0.47
C GLY A 228 4.34 -16.77 1.21
N PRO A 229 3.58 -15.84 1.81
CA PRO A 229 2.15 -15.61 1.58
C PRO A 229 1.86 -15.17 0.13
N LEU A 230 0.65 -15.43 -0.38
CA LEU A 230 0.29 -15.10 -1.78
C LEU A 230 0.51 -13.62 -2.12
N LEU A 231 0.16 -12.71 -1.22
CA LEU A 231 0.36 -11.27 -1.42
C LEU A 231 1.86 -10.93 -1.57
N THR A 232 2.71 -11.51 -0.75
CA THR A 232 4.19 -11.36 -0.84
C THR A 232 4.74 -11.96 -2.13
N GLN A 233 4.18 -13.06 -2.64
CA GLN A 233 4.56 -13.60 -3.94
C GLN A 233 4.14 -12.67 -5.09
N LEU A 234 2.95 -12.08 -5.02
CA LEU A 234 2.49 -11.07 -5.98
C LEU A 234 3.36 -9.81 -5.90
N TYR A 235 3.82 -9.42 -4.72
CA TYR A 235 4.78 -8.33 -4.54
C TYR A 235 6.15 -8.69 -5.15
N SER A 236 6.61 -9.93 -5.00
CA SER A 236 7.86 -10.38 -5.64
C SER A 236 7.77 -10.42 -7.17
N LEU A 237 6.60 -10.76 -7.73
CA LEU A 237 6.35 -10.63 -9.16
C LEU A 237 6.24 -9.16 -9.57
N ASN A 238 5.62 -8.31 -8.74
CA ASN A 238 5.61 -6.87 -8.97
C ASN A 238 7.01 -6.26 -8.94
N MET A 239 7.90 -6.79 -8.08
CA MET A 239 9.32 -6.44 -8.07
C MET A 239 10.02 -6.97 -9.33
N LEU A 240 9.66 -8.12 -9.91
CA LEU A 240 10.22 -8.50 -11.22
C LEU A 240 9.71 -7.63 -12.38
N VAL A 241 8.47 -7.15 -12.32
CA VAL A 241 7.89 -6.27 -13.35
C VAL A 241 8.44 -4.85 -13.25
N GLN A 242 8.47 -4.30 -12.04
CA GLN A 242 8.81 -2.90 -11.78
C GLN A 242 10.25 -2.71 -11.27
N THR A 243 11.05 -3.79 -11.12
CA THR A 243 12.48 -3.80 -10.74
C THR A 243 13.14 -5.05 -11.39
N GLU A 244 14.40 -5.48 -11.19
CA GLU A 244 15.53 -4.94 -10.44
C GLU A 244 15.61 -5.41 -8.96
N GLY A 245 14.83 -6.40 -8.57
CA GLY A 245 14.59 -6.78 -7.17
C GLY A 245 13.61 -7.94 -7.04
N GLN A 246 13.44 -8.41 -5.79
CA GLN A 246 12.55 -9.52 -5.43
C GLN A 246 12.28 -9.50 -3.92
N GLU A 247 11.17 -10.07 -3.47
CA GLU A 247 10.99 -10.39 -2.06
C GLU A 247 11.92 -11.55 -1.67
N ARG A 248 12.21 -11.67 -0.38
CA ARG A 248 13.21 -12.62 0.15
C ARG A 248 12.73 -13.28 1.44
N THR A 249 13.30 -14.45 1.73
CA THR A 249 13.01 -15.20 2.97
C THR A 249 13.89 -14.66 4.12
N PRO A 250 13.53 -14.93 5.40
CA PRO A 250 14.36 -14.54 6.54
C PRO A 250 15.81 -15.04 6.43
N THR A 251 16.02 -16.30 6.03
CA THR A 251 17.35 -16.87 5.81
C THR A 251 18.14 -16.12 4.74
N HIS A 252 17.48 -15.65 3.68
CA HIS A 252 18.15 -14.90 2.61
C HIS A 252 18.59 -13.50 3.08
N TYR A 253 17.77 -12.78 3.85
CA TYR A 253 18.20 -11.53 4.51
C TYR A 253 19.32 -11.76 5.53
N HIS A 254 19.27 -12.86 6.30
CA HIS A 254 20.32 -13.20 7.26
C HIS A 254 21.68 -13.40 6.59
N MET A 255 21.73 -14.04 5.42
CA MET A 255 22.96 -14.17 4.64
C MET A 255 23.51 -12.82 4.15
N LEU A 256 22.63 -11.94 3.63
CA LEU A 256 23.02 -10.61 3.15
C LEU A 256 23.59 -9.73 4.28
N LEU A 257 22.87 -9.63 5.40
CA LEU A 257 23.26 -8.80 6.55
C LEU A 257 24.51 -9.35 7.25
N SER A 258 24.64 -10.68 7.37
CA SER A 258 25.85 -11.31 7.92
C SER A 258 27.09 -11.10 7.05
N SER A 259 26.93 -11.09 5.73
CA SER A 259 28.00 -10.81 4.76
C SER A 259 28.45 -9.34 4.81
N ALA A 260 27.52 -8.42 5.13
CA ALA A 260 27.82 -7.02 5.42
C ALA A 260 28.46 -6.79 6.82
N GLY A 261 28.68 -7.87 7.59
CA GLY A 261 29.39 -7.83 8.88
C GLY A 261 28.49 -7.62 10.11
N PHE A 262 27.17 -7.62 9.96
CA PHE A 262 26.24 -7.54 11.10
C PHE A 262 26.12 -8.88 11.85
N ARG A 263 25.56 -8.80 13.06
CA ARG A 263 25.36 -9.90 14.01
C ARG A 263 23.95 -9.85 14.61
N ASP A 264 23.64 -10.81 15.48
CA ASP A 264 22.42 -10.88 16.30
C ASP A 264 21.11 -10.78 15.50
N PHE A 265 21.07 -11.44 14.33
CA PHE A 265 19.92 -11.46 13.44
C PHE A 265 18.66 -11.97 14.13
N GLN A 266 17.64 -11.11 14.15
CA GLN A 266 16.31 -11.40 14.63
C GLN A 266 15.30 -10.92 13.59
N PHE A 267 14.18 -11.64 13.46
CA PHE A 267 13.05 -11.19 12.65
C PHE A 267 11.75 -11.46 13.40
N LYS A 268 10.72 -10.68 13.08
CA LYS A 268 9.36 -10.87 13.60
C LYS A 268 8.36 -10.72 12.48
N LYS A 269 7.56 -11.78 12.30
CA LYS A 269 6.30 -11.71 11.56
C LYS A 269 5.32 -10.82 12.34
N THR A 270 4.81 -9.76 11.72
CA THR A 270 3.88 -8.81 12.38
C THR A 270 2.43 -9.28 12.32
N GLY A 271 2.11 -10.16 11.36
CA GLY A 271 0.73 -10.47 10.97
C GLY A 271 0.10 -9.44 10.02
N ALA A 272 0.84 -8.39 9.65
CA ALA A 272 0.48 -7.41 8.64
C ALA A 272 1.18 -7.71 7.30
N ILE A 273 1.22 -6.75 6.36
CA ILE A 273 1.87 -6.94 5.05
C ILE A 273 3.40 -6.93 5.18
N TYR A 274 3.93 -6.04 6.04
CA TYR A 274 5.35 -5.86 6.27
C TYR A 274 5.76 -6.44 7.61
N ASP A 275 6.91 -7.09 7.61
CA ASP A 275 7.57 -7.67 8.78
C ASP A 275 8.80 -6.83 9.15
N ALA A 276 9.42 -7.13 10.30
CA ALA A 276 10.61 -6.43 10.76
C ALA A 276 11.78 -7.39 11.01
N ILE A 277 12.97 -7.02 10.54
CA ILE A 277 14.26 -7.65 10.83
C ILE A 277 15.13 -6.65 11.57
N LEU A 278 15.81 -7.08 12.62
CA LEU A 278 16.79 -6.29 13.36
C LEU A 278 18.12 -7.03 13.46
N VAL A 279 19.20 -6.33 13.13
CA VAL A 279 20.59 -6.80 13.30
C VAL A 279 21.42 -5.76 14.05
N ARG A 280 22.54 -6.20 14.64
CA ARG A 280 23.45 -5.38 15.45
C ARG A 280 24.86 -5.32 14.86
N LYS A 281 25.62 -4.30 15.29
CA LYS A 281 27.05 -4.14 15.06
C LYS A 281 27.71 -3.54 16.30
#